data_AF-A0A560KNM8-F1
#
_entry.id   AF-A0A560KNM8-F1
#
_cell.length_a   1.000
_cell.length_b   1.000
_cell.length_c   1.000
_cell.angle_alpha   90.00
_cell.angle_beta   90.00
_cell.angle_gamma   90.00
#
_symmetry.space_group_name_H-M   'P 1'
#
loop_
_entity.id
_entity.type
_entity.pdbx_description
1 polymer ?
#
loop_
_entity_poly.entity_id
_entity_poly.type
_entity_poly.pdbx_seq_one_letter_code
_entity_poly.pdbx_strand_id
1 'polypeptide(L)'
;MSEIDPTDHALATIASILEHPEPVLVVRNTETPAADEEPVSDEYPAAADEHPVAAEHEHPVVEEQPLVPEHTDADGYSKVGPGPMVAIRLKWTVHRGDDGQYYVHETIGEQSAPVVSDPMTSEAAVRFVDAHEDEAHKRFELLRSEIAGRSSLAEFERKGEA
;
A
#
# COMPACT_ATOMS: atom_id res chain seq x y z
N MET A 1 -42.54 -24.32 32.55
CA MET A 1 -42.22 -23.15 31.70
C MET A 1 -40.83 -23.40 31.18
N SER A 2 -40.66 -23.57 29.88
CA SER A 2 -39.32 -23.80 29.32
C SER A 2 -38.57 -22.48 29.36
N GLU A 3 -37.46 -22.47 30.10
CA GLU A 3 -36.48 -21.39 30.08
C GLU A 3 -35.97 -21.27 28.64
N ILE A 4 -36.12 -20.09 28.03
CA ILE A 4 -35.62 -19.85 26.68
C ILE A 4 -34.11 -19.74 26.80
N ASP A 5 -33.40 -20.73 26.27
CA ASP A 5 -31.94 -20.74 26.29
C ASP A 5 -31.41 -19.49 25.53
N PRO A 6 -30.43 -18.76 26.09
CA PRO A 6 -29.93 -17.53 25.48
C PRO A 6 -29.32 -17.76 24.09
N THR A 7 -28.83 -18.97 23.79
CA THR A 7 -28.34 -19.36 22.47
C THR A 7 -29.50 -19.42 21.47
N ASP A 8 -30.63 -20.00 21.86
CA ASP A 8 -31.82 -20.16 21.01
C ASP A 8 -32.42 -18.78 20.67
N HIS A 9 -32.44 -17.86 21.64
CA HIS A 9 -32.83 -16.47 21.39
C HIS A 9 -31.88 -15.73 20.44
N ALA A 10 -30.57 -15.95 20.56
CA ALA A 10 -29.58 -15.37 19.64
C ALA A 10 -29.73 -15.92 18.21
N LEU A 11 -29.91 -17.24 18.06
CA LEU A 11 -30.16 -17.89 16.77
C LEU A 11 -31.43 -17.38 16.11
N ALA A 12 -32.54 -17.24 16.84
CA ALA A 12 -33.78 -16.67 16.34
C ALA A 12 -33.62 -15.21 15.87
N THR A 13 -32.80 -14.42 16.57
CA THR A 13 -32.52 -13.02 16.19
C THR A 13 -31.72 -12.94 14.89
N ILE A 14 -30.70 -13.78 14.73
CA ILE A 14 -29.88 -13.84 13.51
C ILE A 14 -30.72 -14.31 12.31
N ALA A 15 -31.60 -15.30 12.50
CA ALA A 15 -32.51 -15.76 11.47
C ALA A 15 -33.44 -14.65 10.96
N SER A 16 -34.02 -13.85 11.86
CA SER A 16 -34.93 -12.74 11.51
C SER A 16 -34.29 -11.68 10.61
N ILE A 17 -32.98 -11.42 10.78
CA ILE A 17 -32.22 -10.46 9.96
C ILE A 17 -31.96 -11.01 8.55
N LEU A 18 -31.72 -12.33 8.43
CA LEU A 18 -31.50 -12.99 7.14
C LEU A 18 -32.79 -13.17 6.33
N GLU A 19 -33.92 -13.39 7.02
CA GLU A 19 -35.24 -13.57 6.38
C GLU A 19 -35.86 -12.25 5.91
N HIS A 20 -35.53 -11.13 6.57
CA HIS A 20 -35.99 -9.79 6.20
C HIS A 20 -34.82 -8.80 6.01
N PRO A 21 -34.11 -8.83 4.87
CA PRO A 21 -33.13 -7.79 4.55
C PRO A 21 -33.85 -6.45 4.32
N GLU A 22 -33.63 -5.49 5.23
CA GLU A 22 -34.15 -4.13 5.03
C GLU A 22 -33.52 -3.47 3.79
N PRO A 23 -34.31 -2.71 3.00
CA PRO A 23 -33.82 -2.11 1.77
C PRO A 23 -32.73 -1.06 2.03
N VAL A 24 -31.59 -1.28 1.38
CA VAL A 24 -30.36 -0.47 1.40
C VAL A 24 -30.63 1.05 1.43
N LEU A 25 -29.98 1.72 2.39
CA LEU A 25 -29.95 3.18 2.47
C LEU A 25 -29.42 3.78 1.17
N VAL A 26 -30.28 4.51 0.46
CA VAL A 26 -29.91 5.21 -0.78
C VAL A 26 -28.96 6.36 -0.46
N VAL A 27 -27.66 6.13 -0.66
CA VAL A 27 -26.67 7.21 -0.72
C VAL A 27 -26.97 8.06 -1.94
N ARG A 28 -27.31 9.33 -1.72
CA ARG A 28 -27.64 10.29 -2.78
C ARG A 28 -26.45 10.50 -3.72
N ASN A 29 -26.65 10.24 -5.01
CA ASN A 29 -25.84 10.85 -6.06
C ASN A 29 -25.99 12.38 -5.98
N THR A 30 -24.89 13.09 -5.73
CA THR A 30 -24.82 14.54 -5.95
C THR A 30 -24.20 14.80 -7.32
N GLU A 31 -25.09 14.93 -8.30
CA GLU A 31 -24.79 15.43 -9.65
C GLU A 31 -24.38 16.92 -9.59
N THR A 32 -23.39 17.33 -10.37
CA THR A 32 -23.12 18.74 -10.69
C THR A 32 -22.49 18.82 -12.08
N PRO A 33 -23.12 19.50 -13.07
CA PRO A 33 -22.70 19.47 -14.48
C PRO A 33 -21.95 20.73 -14.95
N ALA A 34 -21.51 20.72 -16.23
CA ALA A 34 -20.90 21.80 -17.03
C ALA A 34 -19.47 22.22 -16.63
N ALA A 35 -18.58 22.73 -17.49
CA ALA A 35 -18.39 22.75 -18.97
C ALA A 35 -16.95 23.30 -19.23
N ASP A 36 -16.28 23.19 -20.39
CA ASP A 36 -16.61 22.67 -21.73
C ASP A 36 -15.31 22.13 -22.41
N GLU A 37 -15.33 21.68 -23.67
CA GLU A 37 -14.13 21.18 -24.40
C GLU A 37 -13.30 22.28 -25.13
N GLU A 38 -12.11 21.91 -25.64
CA GLU A 38 -11.07 22.75 -26.32
C GLU A 38 -11.47 23.17 -27.79
N PRO A 39 -10.60 23.57 -28.78
CA PRO A 39 -9.13 23.82 -28.81
C PRO A 39 -8.55 24.97 -29.72
N VAL A 40 -7.22 25.18 -29.62
CA VAL A 40 -6.19 25.51 -30.66
C VAL A 40 -6.30 26.77 -31.59
N SER A 41 -5.18 27.52 -31.70
CA SER A 41 -4.50 27.88 -33.00
C SER A 41 -3.16 28.65 -32.86
N ASP A 42 -2.11 28.07 -33.46
CA ASP A 42 -1.03 28.62 -34.33
C ASP A 42 -0.05 29.77 -33.91
N GLU A 43 1.16 29.33 -33.51
CA GLU A 43 2.53 29.63 -34.00
C GLU A 43 2.95 30.96 -34.72
N TYR A 44 3.97 31.62 -34.13
CA TYR A 44 5.24 32.23 -34.68
C TYR A 44 5.22 33.23 -35.88
N PRO A 45 6.12 34.26 -36.00
CA PRO A 45 7.60 34.23 -35.87
C PRO A 45 8.19 35.33 -34.93
N ALA A 46 9.42 35.32 -34.37
CA ALA A 46 10.76 34.82 -34.67
C ALA A 46 11.79 35.94 -35.06
N ALA A 47 12.87 36.02 -34.25
CA ALA A 47 14.21 36.59 -34.48
C ALA A 47 14.51 38.11 -34.29
N ALA A 48 15.75 38.36 -33.81
CA ALA A 48 16.52 39.62 -33.72
C ALA A 48 16.04 40.67 -32.68
N ASP A 49 16.89 41.33 -31.87
CA ASP A 49 18.35 41.22 -31.63
C ASP A 49 18.73 41.91 -30.28
N GLU A 50 20.00 41.80 -29.87
CA GLU A 50 20.73 42.63 -28.88
C GLU A 50 20.40 42.53 -27.36
N HIS A 51 21.29 41.85 -26.62
CA HIS A 51 21.53 42.06 -25.18
C HIS A 51 22.20 43.44 -24.96
N PRO A 52 21.92 44.15 -23.85
CA PRO A 52 22.94 44.17 -22.79
C PRO A 52 22.43 44.32 -21.34
N VAL A 53 23.09 43.53 -20.46
CA VAL A 53 23.41 43.69 -19.02
C VAL A 53 22.46 44.37 -18.00
N ALA A 54 22.49 43.76 -16.80
CA ALA A 54 22.17 44.32 -15.48
C ALA A 54 20.68 44.51 -15.10
N ALA A 55 20.11 43.52 -14.40
CA ALA A 55 19.75 43.65 -12.98
C ALA A 55 18.89 42.46 -12.48
N GLU A 56 19.45 41.25 -12.44
CA GLU A 56 18.82 40.15 -11.69
C GLU A 56 19.62 39.91 -10.42
N HIS A 57 18.95 40.19 -9.29
CA HIS A 57 19.56 40.15 -7.99
C HIS A 57 19.94 38.72 -7.64
N GLU A 58 21.16 38.59 -7.14
CA GLU A 58 21.64 37.55 -6.25
C GLU A 58 20.49 36.94 -5.43
N HIS A 59 19.95 35.81 -5.90
CA HIS A 59 19.26 34.89 -5.02
C HIS A 59 20.31 34.44 -4.01
N PRO A 60 20.19 34.80 -2.72
CA PRO A 60 21.26 34.56 -1.78
C PRO A 60 21.54 33.06 -1.72
N VAL A 61 22.83 32.72 -1.71
CA VAL A 61 23.29 31.43 -1.24
C VAL A 61 22.86 31.32 0.22
N VAL A 62 21.67 30.75 0.42
CA VAL A 62 21.32 30.20 1.72
C VAL A 62 22.11 28.90 1.77
N GLU A 63 23.20 28.93 2.52
CA GLU A 63 23.83 27.73 3.07
C GLU A 63 22.84 27.05 4.01
N GLU A 64 21.78 26.48 3.44
CA GLU A 64 21.18 25.31 4.06
C GLU A 64 22.25 24.24 3.92
N GLN A 65 23.11 24.16 4.95
CA GLN A 65 23.85 22.95 5.26
C GLN A 65 22.86 21.80 5.03
N PRO A 66 23.16 20.83 4.15
CA PRO A 66 22.29 19.68 4.01
C PRO A 66 22.05 19.16 5.43
N LEU A 67 20.81 19.25 5.90
CA LEU A 67 20.38 18.52 7.06
C LEU A 67 20.44 17.06 6.63
N VAL A 68 21.65 16.51 6.74
CA VAL A 68 21.93 15.09 6.57
C VAL A 68 20.85 14.42 7.40
N PRO A 69 19.90 13.69 6.79
CA PRO A 69 18.87 13.01 7.55
C PRO A 69 19.61 12.19 8.59
N GLU A 70 19.37 12.47 9.87
CA GLU A 70 20.24 11.95 10.92
C GLU A 70 20.26 10.43 10.78
N HIS A 71 21.40 9.87 10.37
CA HIS A 71 21.57 8.47 10.01
C HIS A 71 21.64 7.60 11.28
N THR A 72 20.68 7.76 12.19
CA THR A 72 20.86 7.43 13.61
C THR A 72 19.67 6.75 14.28
N ASP A 73 18.48 6.71 13.66
CA ASP A 73 17.33 5.98 14.20
C ASP A 73 16.56 5.24 13.10
N ALA A 74 16.20 3.97 13.34
CA ALA A 74 15.48 3.13 12.39
C ALA A 74 13.96 3.18 12.59
N ASP A 75 13.46 3.91 13.59
CA ASP A 75 12.02 4.04 13.84
C ASP A 75 11.27 4.57 12.60
N GLY A 76 10.13 3.97 12.30
CA GLY A 76 9.33 4.30 11.12
C GLY A 76 9.87 3.77 9.78
N TYR A 77 11.07 3.17 9.75
CA TYR A 77 11.56 2.47 8.56
C TYR A 77 10.58 1.36 8.18
N SER A 78 10.12 1.34 6.92
CA SER A 78 9.13 0.35 6.49
C SER A 78 9.29 -0.07 5.05
N LYS A 79 8.93 -1.33 4.79
CA LYS A 79 8.85 -1.93 3.46
C LYS A 79 7.55 -2.69 3.30
N VAL A 80 7.21 -2.99 2.06
CA VAL A 80 6.03 -3.77 1.69
C VAL A 80 6.48 -4.89 0.76
N GLY A 81 6.04 -6.11 1.06
CA GLY A 81 6.27 -7.28 0.23
C GLY A 81 5.48 -7.27 -1.08
N PRO A 82 5.87 -8.14 -2.03
CA PRO A 82 5.19 -8.28 -3.31
C PRO A 82 3.76 -8.80 -3.16
N GLY A 83 2.94 -8.50 -4.17
CA GLY A 83 1.59 -9.06 -4.31
C GLY A 83 0.63 -8.07 -4.96
N PRO A 84 -0.30 -8.53 -5.82
CA PRO A 84 -1.22 -7.66 -6.54
C PRO A 84 -2.34 -7.07 -5.64
N MET A 85 -2.56 -7.65 -4.46
CA MET A 85 -3.68 -7.32 -3.58
C MET A 85 -3.18 -6.81 -2.22
N VAL A 86 -3.56 -5.58 -1.87
CA VAL A 86 -3.18 -4.95 -0.59
C VAL A 86 -3.64 -5.75 0.62
N ALA A 87 -4.79 -6.42 0.55
CA ALA A 87 -5.35 -7.20 1.67
C ALA A 87 -4.49 -8.41 2.12
N ILE A 88 -3.59 -8.91 1.27
CA ILE A 88 -2.78 -10.12 1.54
C ILE A 88 -1.27 -9.89 1.44
N ARG A 89 -0.82 -8.69 1.08
CA ARG A 89 0.61 -8.38 0.97
C ARG A 89 1.21 -8.12 2.36
N LEU A 90 2.44 -8.54 2.56
CA LEU A 90 3.18 -8.26 3.80
C LEU A 90 3.58 -6.78 3.87
N LYS A 91 3.61 -6.21 5.07
CA LYS A 91 4.24 -4.94 5.40
C LYS A 91 5.11 -5.14 6.63
N TRP A 92 6.34 -4.66 6.57
CA TRP A 92 7.23 -4.59 7.72
C TRP A 92 7.40 -3.14 8.14
N THR A 93 7.28 -2.86 9.43
CA THR A 93 7.50 -1.54 10.03
C THR A 93 8.42 -1.69 11.23
N VAL A 94 9.51 -0.93 11.28
CA VAL A 94 10.41 -0.86 12.42
C VAL A 94 9.82 0.12 13.43
N HIS A 95 9.77 -0.32 14.69
CA HIS A 95 9.36 0.47 15.83
C HIS A 95 10.44 0.44 16.92
N ARG A 96 10.77 1.60 17.48
CA ARG A 96 11.65 1.73 18.64
C ARG A 96 10.83 1.60 19.93
N GLY A 97 11.25 0.69 20.82
CA GLY A 97 10.66 0.52 22.14
C GLY A 97 11.18 1.54 23.17
N ASP A 98 10.46 1.67 24.28
CA ASP A 98 10.83 2.53 25.43
C ASP A 98 12.16 2.12 26.07
N ASP A 99 12.58 0.86 25.87
CA ASP A 99 13.85 0.29 26.29
C ASP A 99 15.03 0.63 25.35
N GLY A 100 14.77 1.33 24.25
CA GLY A 100 15.75 1.72 23.24
C GLY A 100 16.16 0.59 22.28
N GLN A 101 15.51 -0.57 22.35
CA GLN A 101 15.65 -1.63 21.36
C GLN A 101 14.64 -1.43 20.21
N TYR A 102 14.86 -2.13 19.11
CA TYR A 102 14.04 -2.03 17.91
C TYR A 102 13.32 -3.35 17.66
N TYR A 103 12.07 -3.23 17.23
CA TYR A 103 11.17 -4.33 16.93
C TYR A 103 10.66 -4.17 15.52
N VAL A 104 10.55 -5.27 14.78
CA VAL A 104 9.93 -5.28 13.45
C VAL A 104 8.52 -5.84 13.58
N HIS A 105 7.54 -5.04 13.20
CA HIS A 105 6.14 -5.45 13.08
C HIS A 105 5.88 -5.92 11.65
N GLU A 106 5.67 -7.22 11.46
CA GLU A 106 5.18 -7.83 10.22
C GLU A 106 3.65 -7.91 10.25
N THR A 107 3.00 -7.28 9.27
CA THR A 107 1.53 -7.28 9.13
C THR A 107 1.12 -7.80 7.75
N ILE A 108 0.13 -8.69 7.70
CA ILE A 108 -0.49 -9.14 6.44
C ILE A 108 -1.67 -8.21 6.13
N GLY A 109 -1.54 -7.39 5.09
CA GLY A 109 -2.48 -6.31 4.79
C GLY A 109 -2.49 -5.20 5.84
N GLU A 110 -3.45 -4.29 5.74
CA GLU A 110 -3.50 -3.08 6.58
C GLU A 110 -4.27 -3.27 7.90
N GLN A 111 -5.07 -4.34 8.01
CA GLN A 111 -6.06 -4.52 9.09
C GLN A 111 -5.72 -5.67 10.07
N SER A 112 -4.64 -6.43 9.83
CA SER A 112 -4.29 -7.58 10.65
C SER A 112 -3.52 -7.19 11.92
N ALA A 113 -3.55 -8.07 12.93
CA ALA A 113 -2.64 -7.95 14.07
C ALA A 113 -1.19 -8.18 13.61
N PRO A 114 -0.23 -7.35 14.03
CA PRO A 114 1.18 -7.52 13.67
C PRO A 114 1.82 -8.69 14.43
N VAL A 115 2.68 -9.44 13.73
CA VAL A 115 3.66 -10.34 14.35
C VAL A 115 4.90 -9.51 14.66
N VAL A 116 5.34 -9.52 15.91
CA VAL A 116 6.46 -8.69 16.39
C VAL A 116 7.71 -9.57 16.51
N SER A 117 8.84 -9.09 15.98
CA SER A 117 10.14 -9.75 16.12
C SER A 117 10.67 -9.72 17.56
N ASP A 118 11.69 -10.54 17.84
CA ASP A 118 12.57 -10.31 18.98
C ASP A 118 13.24 -8.92 18.91
N PRO A 119 13.62 -8.32 20.05
CA PRO A 119 14.31 -7.04 20.09
C PRO A 119 15.70 -7.11 19.45
N MET A 120 16.06 -6.06 18.70
CA MET A 120 17.35 -5.95 18.02
C MET A 120 17.87 -4.50 17.96
N THR A 121 19.05 -4.29 17.38
CA THR A 121 19.62 -2.95 17.18
C THR A 121 19.01 -2.27 15.94
N SER A 122 19.10 -0.94 15.87
CA SER A 122 18.65 -0.11 14.74
C SER A 122 19.08 -0.67 13.37
N GLU A 123 20.39 -0.89 13.19
CA GLU A 123 20.97 -1.45 11.96
C GLU A 123 20.52 -2.90 11.69
N ALA A 124 20.30 -3.71 12.75
CA ALA A 124 19.78 -5.05 12.59
C ALA A 124 18.31 -5.05 12.13
N ALA A 125 17.49 -4.12 12.62
CA ALA A 125 16.09 -3.98 12.21
C ALA A 125 15.96 -3.61 10.73
N VAL A 126 16.75 -2.63 10.24
CA VAL A 126 16.77 -2.28 8.80
C VAL A 126 17.18 -3.48 7.96
N ARG A 127 18.29 -4.16 8.29
CA ARG A 127 18.73 -5.37 7.55
C ARG A 127 17.74 -6.52 7.62
N PHE A 128 17.03 -6.68 8.73
CA PHE A 128 15.99 -7.71 8.89
C PHE A 128 14.85 -7.46 7.90
N VAL A 129 14.38 -6.21 7.82
CA VAL A 129 13.33 -5.78 6.88
C VAL A 129 13.79 -5.92 5.42
N ASP A 130 15.02 -5.51 5.11
CA ASP A 130 15.61 -5.71 3.79
C ASP A 130 15.61 -7.19 3.39
N ALA A 131 16.16 -8.06 4.24
CA ALA A 131 16.27 -9.48 3.96
C ALA A 131 14.90 -10.17 3.79
N HIS A 132 13.89 -9.79 4.58
CA HIS A 132 12.53 -10.34 4.46
C HIS A 132 11.83 -9.89 3.18
N GLU A 133 12.02 -8.63 2.76
CA GLU A 133 11.47 -8.12 1.50
C GLU A 133 12.10 -8.83 0.28
N ASP A 134 13.43 -8.98 0.29
CA ASP A 134 14.21 -9.74 -0.69
C ASP A 134 13.75 -11.21 -0.78
N GLU A 135 13.51 -11.85 0.37
CA GLU A 135 13.07 -13.24 0.44
C GLU A 135 11.61 -13.39 -0.03
N ALA A 136 10.73 -12.46 0.34
CA ALA A 136 9.35 -12.43 -0.11
C ALA A 136 9.25 -12.23 -1.63
N HIS A 137 10.07 -11.36 -2.23
CA HIS A 137 10.19 -11.24 -3.69
C HIS A 137 10.60 -12.56 -4.35
N LYS A 138 11.62 -13.25 -3.83
CA LYS A 138 12.05 -14.57 -4.35
C LYS A 138 10.93 -15.62 -4.25
N ARG A 139 10.23 -15.69 -3.12
CA ARG A 139 9.08 -16.59 -2.92
C ARG A 139 7.91 -16.28 -3.85
N PHE A 140 7.57 -15.00 -4.03
CA PHE A 140 6.50 -14.56 -4.90
C PHE A 140 6.79 -14.86 -6.37
N GLU A 141 8.00 -14.57 -6.85
CA GLU A 141 8.39 -14.83 -8.24
C GLU A 141 8.44 -16.34 -8.55
N LEU A 142 8.86 -17.17 -7.59
CA LEU A 142 8.76 -18.63 -7.68
C LEU A 142 7.28 -19.08 -7.78
N LEU A 143 6.42 -18.61 -6.88
CA LEU A 143 4.99 -18.93 -6.88
C LEU A 143 4.30 -18.49 -8.17
N ARG A 144 4.60 -17.27 -8.65
CA ARG A 144 4.09 -16.75 -9.92
C ARG A 144 4.49 -17.63 -11.10
N SER A 145 5.74 -18.09 -11.11
CA SER A 145 6.26 -18.99 -12.15
C SER A 145 5.61 -20.38 -12.08
N GLU A 146 5.37 -20.91 -10.88
CA GLU A 146 4.64 -22.16 -10.69
C GLU A 146 3.18 -22.05 -11.19
N ILE A 147 2.47 -20.99 -10.80
CA ILE A 147 1.08 -20.75 -11.22
C ILE A 147 1.01 -20.59 -12.75
N ALA A 148 1.90 -19.82 -13.37
CA ALA A 148 1.95 -19.68 -14.82
C ALA A 148 2.20 -21.03 -15.55
N GLY A 149 3.12 -21.85 -15.02
CA GLY A 149 3.39 -23.19 -15.55
C GLY A 149 2.22 -24.16 -15.38
N ARG A 150 1.55 -24.15 -14.23
CA ARG A 150 0.38 -25.00 -13.93
C ARG A 150 -0.86 -24.58 -14.70
N SER A 151 -1.09 -23.27 -14.88
CA SER A 151 -2.15 -22.75 -15.75
C SER A 151 -1.93 -23.13 -17.21
N SER A 152 -0.68 -23.11 -17.69
CA SER A 152 -0.33 -23.61 -19.04
C SER A 152 -0.68 -25.09 -19.19
N LEU A 153 -0.31 -25.94 -18.22
CA LEU A 153 -0.60 -27.38 -18.25
C LEU A 153 -2.12 -27.64 -18.27
N ALA A 154 -2.89 -26.96 -17.42
CA ALA A 154 -4.36 -27.07 -17.39
C ALA A 154 -5.05 -26.56 -18.68
N GLU A 155 -4.43 -25.64 -19.42
CA GLU A 155 -4.91 -25.21 -20.74
C GLU A 155 -4.65 -26.27 -21.81
N PHE A 156 -3.49 -26.94 -21.79
CA PHE A 156 -3.20 -28.07 -22.68
C PHE A 156 -4.14 -29.25 -22.45
N GLU A 157 -4.46 -29.59 -21.20
CA GLU A 157 -5.42 -30.66 -20.88
C GLU A 157 -6.82 -30.37 -21.43
N ARG A 158 -7.32 -29.12 -21.32
CA ARG A 158 -8.63 -28.74 -21.90
C ARG A 158 -8.64 -28.81 -23.43
N LYS A 159 -7.50 -28.65 -24.10
CA LYS A 159 -7.39 -28.67 -25.57
C LYS A 159 -7.18 -30.07 -26.16
N GLY A 160 -6.91 -31.08 -25.31
CA GLY A 160 -6.72 -32.48 -25.73
C GLY A 160 -8.00 -33.31 -25.86
N GLU A 161 -9.16 -32.78 -25.46
CA GLU A 161 -10.45 -33.49 -25.42
C GLU A 161 -11.46 -32.87 -26.42
N ALA A 162 -11.12 -32.90 -27.71
CA ALA A 162 -11.95 -32.45 -28.83
C ALA A 162 -11.69 -33.28 -30.10
#